data_AF-A0A0Q9PGN0-F1
#
_entry.id   AF-A0A0Q9PGN0-F1
#
_cell.length_a   1.000
_cell.length_b   1.000
_cell.length_c   1.000
_cell.angle_alpha   90.00
_cell.angle_beta   90.00
_cell.angle_gamma   90.00
#
_symmetry.space_group_name_H-M   'P 1'
#
loop_
_entity.id
_entity.type
_entity.pdbx_description
1 polymer ?
#
loop_
_entity_poly.entity_id
_entity_poly.type
_entity_poly.pdbx_seq_one_letter_code
_entity_poly.pdbx_strand_id
1 'polypeptide(L)'
;MPTYHPAETLLIEGPDATTFAHAQFSSAVTSLATGQWQFSAWLDPQGRVRALFQLARLADDRYLLLLRGGVAAAMADALRRFVFRSKVSVTTLPPRILATGPALPLHTVADDGESVSLGCDTHSLRIIASGTGDDAWRLPQLRAGWPWLPTQLLNELLPPALSLQRLHAAAIDKGCYPGQEIVARLHFRGGHKRHLHRVTLSQAASAGDTLRRDGRDVGCVLDVIATHDGIEALVVLNDDVATQDGAAPAHPLDDNRVMKLIASWPA
;
A
#
# COMPACT_ATOMS: atom_id res chain seq x y z
N MET A 1 -10.99 -9.73 18.92
CA MET A 1 -10.89 -8.29 19.24
C MET A 1 -10.70 -7.55 17.94
N PRO A 2 -11.43 -6.47 17.64
CA PRO A 2 -11.18 -5.68 16.44
C PRO A 2 -9.73 -5.24 16.44
N THR A 3 -9.03 -5.49 15.35
CA THR A 3 -7.65 -5.04 15.20
C THR A 3 -7.74 -3.55 14.89
N TYR A 4 -7.54 -2.71 15.90
CA TYR A 4 -7.39 -1.28 15.69
C TYR A 4 -6.17 -1.07 14.79
N HIS A 5 -6.40 -0.69 13.54
CA HIS A 5 -5.35 -0.21 12.65
C HIS A 5 -5.17 1.28 12.95
N PRO A 6 -4.11 1.69 13.68
CA PRO A 6 -3.86 3.10 13.90
C PRO A 6 -3.59 3.77 12.55
N ALA A 7 -4.20 4.94 12.35
CA ALA A 7 -3.98 5.72 11.14
C ALA A 7 -2.66 6.50 11.25
N GLU A 8 -1.60 5.98 10.64
CA GLU A 8 -0.32 6.66 10.51
C GLU A 8 -0.43 7.74 9.42
N THR A 9 -0.49 9.02 9.83
CA THR A 9 -0.80 10.13 8.93
C THR A 9 0.21 11.27 8.95
N LEU A 10 0.45 11.84 7.77
CA LEU A 10 1.39 12.92 7.53
C LEU A 10 0.76 14.02 6.69
N LEU A 11 1.08 15.27 6.99
CA LEU A 11 0.82 16.41 6.12
C LEU A 11 2.10 16.87 5.43
N ILE A 12 1.97 17.21 4.15
CA ILE A 12 2.95 17.97 3.39
C ILE A 12 2.27 19.25 2.94
N GLU A 13 2.79 20.40 3.37
CA GLU A 13 2.14 21.70 3.18
C GLU A 13 3.11 22.77 2.70
N GLY A 14 2.61 23.71 1.90
CA GLY A 14 3.34 24.90 1.45
C GLY A 14 3.48 24.99 -0.07
N PRO A 15 3.91 26.14 -0.60
CA PRO A 15 3.92 26.42 -2.04
C PRO A 15 4.73 25.43 -2.88
N ASP A 16 5.75 24.79 -2.29
CA ASP A 16 6.58 23.81 -2.98
C ASP A 16 6.14 22.35 -2.73
N ALA A 17 5.00 22.12 -2.05
CA ALA A 17 4.54 20.79 -1.64
C ALA A 17 4.37 19.84 -2.83
N THR A 18 3.75 20.30 -3.92
CA THR A 18 3.55 19.50 -5.14
C THR A 18 4.89 19.08 -5.75
N THR A 19 5.79 20.05 -5.95
CA THR A 19 7.11 19.80 -6.55
C THR A 19 7.96 18.87 -5.68
N PHE A 20 7.96 19.11 -4.36
CA PHE A 20 8.67 18.28 -3.40
C PHE A 20 8.13 16.84 -3.39
N ALA A 21 6.82 16.66 -3.26
CA ALA A 21 6.19 15.34 -3.25
C ALA A 21 6.40 14.61 -4.59
N HIS A 22 6.31 15.33 -5.72
CA HIS A 22 6.56 14.76 -7.04
C HIS A 22 8.00 14.30 -7.23
N ALA A 23 8.99 14.99 -6.66
CA ALA A 23 10.39 14.59 -6.73
C ALA A 23 10.71 13.39 -5.81
N GLN A 24 10.01 13.27 -4.68
CA GLN A 24 10.31 12.23 -3.69
C GLN A 24 9.54 10.93 -3.91
N PHE A 25 8.32 11.00 -4.44
CA PHE A 25 7.43 9.84 -4.51
C PHE A 25 7.35 9.25 -5.91
N SER A 26 6.97 7.98 -6.00
CA SER A 26 6.97 7.23 -7.24
C SER A 26 5.75 7.48 -8.13
N SER A 27 4.64 8.03 -7.61
CA SER A 27 3.43 8.33 -8.41
C SER A 27 3.50 9.70 -9.10
N ALA A 28 2.67 9.93 -10.12
CA ALA A 28 2.58 11.20 -10.84
C ALA A 28 1.82 12.28 -10.04
N VAL A 29 2.43 12.79 -8.97
CA VAL A 29 1.78 13.74 -8.02
C VAL A 29 1.22 15.01 -8.70
N THR A 30 1.86 15.50 -9.76
CA THR A 30 1.41 16.69 -10.51
C THR A 30 0.08 16.49 -11.24
N SER A 31 -0.31 15.23 -11.50
CA SER A 31 -1.60 14.89 -12.13
C SER A 31 -2.72 14.70 -11.11
N LEU A 32 -2.41 14.74 -9.80
CA LEU A 32 -3.41 14.58 -8.75
C LEU A 32 -4.20 15.88 -8.57
N ALA A 33 -5.49 15.84 -8.91
CA ALA A 33 -6.40 16.95 -8.74
C ALA A 33 -6.73 17.21 -7.25
N THR A 34 -7.02 18.47 -6.90
CA THR A 34 -7.53 18.84 -5.57
C THR A 34 -8.87 18.13 -5.32
N GLY A 35 -9.05 17.59 -4.12
CA GLY A 35 -10.22 16.77 -3.78
C GLY A 35 -10.13 15.32 -4.27
N GLN A 36 -8.95 14.88 -4.72
CA GLN A 36 -8.70 13.49 -5.11
C GLN A 36 -7.54 12.87 -4.32
N TRP A 37 -7.50 11.53 -4.31
CA TRP A 37 -6.41 10.73 -3.74
C TRP A 37 -5.91 9.68 -4.73
N GLN A 38 -4.65 9.31 -4.64
CA GLN A 38 -4.05 8.20 -5.40
C GLN A 38 -3.13 7.35 -4.52
N PHE A 39 -2.80 6.14 -4.95
CA PHE A 39 -1.71 5.40 -4.31
C PHE A 39 -0.37 6.00 -4.68
N SER A 40 0.58 5.94 -3.74
CA SER A 40 1.95 6.34 -3.98
C SER A 40 2.89 5.59 -3.05
N ALA A 41 4.15 5.49 -3.44
CA ALA A 41 5.19 4.92 -2.61
C ALA A 41 6.39 5.86 -2.49
N TRP A 42 7.14 5.66 -1.41
CA TRP A 42 8.46 6.24 -1.22
C TRP A 42 9.49 5.13 -1.30
N LEU A 43 10.44 5.25 -2.22
CA LEU A 43 11.43 4.21 -2.49
C LEU A 43 12.80 4.57 -1.93
N ASP A 44 13.63 3.55 -1.71
CA ASP A 44 15.06 3.73 -1.50
C ASP A 44 15.80 3.84 -2.85
N PRO A 45 17.11 4.19 -2.86
CA PRO A 45 17.90 4.24 -4.08
C PRO A 45 18.00 2.89 -4.83
N GLN A 46 17.72 1.78 -4.16
CA GLN A 46 17.67 0.43 -4.74
C GLN A 46 16.27 0.08 -5.27
N GLY A 47 15.33 1.03 -5.26
CA GLY A 47 13.97 0.87 -5.76
C GLY A 47 13.03 0.13 -4.81
N ARG A 48 13.45 -0.22 -3.59
CA ARG A 48 12.62 -0.95 -2.63
C ARG A 48 11.65 -0.01 -1.92
N VAL A 49 10.46 -0.51 -1.60
CA VAL A 49 9.37 0.27 -0.99
C VAL A 49 9.67 0.52 0.49
N ARG A 50 9.99 1.78 0.83
CA ARG A 50 10.19 2.23 2.22
C ARG A 50 8.86 2.56 2.91
N ALA A 51 7.90 3.05 2.13
CA ALA A 51 6.54 3.32 2.58
C ALA A 51 5.59 3.22 1.38
N LEU A 52 4.39 2.70 1.63
CA LEU A 52 3.25 2.71 0.72
C LEU A 52 2.14 3.52 1.37
N PHE A 53 1.43 4.36 0.61
CA PHE A 53 0.42 5.23 1.18
C PHE A 53 -0.64 5.65 0.16
N GLN A 54 -1.79 6.08 0.68
CA GLN A 54 -2.75 6.88 -0.08
C GLN A 54 -2.37 8.35 0.10
N LEU A 55 -2.13 9.04 -1.02
CA LEU A 55 -1.81 10.46 -1.08
C LEU A 55 -3.06 11.23 -1.52
N ALA A 56 -3.65 11.99 -0.63
CA ALA A 56 -4.80 12.85 -0.87
C ALA A 56 -4.37 14.31 -1.03
N ARG A 57 -4.84 14.99 -2.07
CA ARG A 57 -4.65 16.43 -2.25
C ARG A 57 -5.86 17.16 -1.68
N LEU A 58 -5.69 17.76 -0.51
CA LEU A 58 -6.78 18.43 0.22
C LEU A 58 -6.99 19.87 -0.27
N ALA A 59 -5.90 20.55 -0.64
CA ALA A 59 -5.90 21.88 -1.26
C ALA A 59 -4.70 22.01 -2.19
N ASP A 60 -4.55 23.15 -2.87
CA ASP A 60 -3.50 23.35 -3.88
C ASP A 60 -2.10 23.03 -3.36
N ASP A 61 -1.82 23.44 -2.12
CA ASP A 61 -0.53 23.33 -1.44
C ASP A 61 -0.59 22.42 -0.20
N ARG A 62 -1.57 21.50 -0.14
CA ARG A 62 -1.82 20.67 1.07
C ARG A 62 -2.13 19.24 0.71
N TYR A 63 -1.26 18.33 1.13
CA TYR A 63 -1.37 16.90 0.92
C TYR A 63 -1.44 16.15 2.23
N LEU A 64 -2.34 15.17 2.31
CA LEU A 64 -2.43 14.20 3.39
C LEU A 64 -1.95 12.84 2.88
N LEU A 65 -1.05 12.21 3.63
CA LEU A 65 -0.66 10.83 3.43
C LEU A 65 -1.29 9.98 4.53
N LEU A 66 -1.96 8.90 4.13
CA LEU A 66 -2.30 7.80 5.01
C LEU A 66 -1.37 6.63 4.69
N LEU A 67 -0.46 6.32 5.62
CA LEU A 67 0.47 5.20 5.44
C LEU A 67 -0.27 3.87 5.52
N ARG A 68 0.04 3.00 4.56
CA ARG A 68 -0.38 1.60 4.49
C ARG A 68 0.79 0.70 4.85
N GLY A 69 1.40 0.98 5.99
CA GLY A 69 2.65 0.38 6.46
C GLY A 69 3.72 1.43 6.74
N GLY A 70 4.51 1.19 7.78
CA GLY A 70 5.51 2.14 8.28
C GLY A 70 4.98 3.05 9.38
N VAL A 71 5.84 3.97 9.85
CA VAL A 71 5.55 4.88 10.96
C VAL A 71 5.68 6.31 10.46
N ALA A 72 4.64 7.12 10.67
CA ALA A 72 4.55 8.49 10.19
C ALA A 72 5.73 9.33 10.70
N ALA A 73 6.04 9.27 12.00
CA ALA A 73 7.16 10.01 12.59
C ALA A 73 8.51 9.70 11.94
N ALA A 74 8.82 8.41 11.76
CA ALA A 74 10.06 8.00 11.13
C ALA A 74 10.15 8.47 9.66
N MET A 75 9.03 8.41 8.93
CA MET A 75 8.98 8.91 7.55
C MET A 75 9.10 10.43 7.49
N ALA A 76 8.44 11.18 8.38
CA ALA A 76 8.55 12.64 8.46
C ALA A 76 10.00 13.08 8.68
N ASP A 77 10.66 12.50 9.68
CA ASP A 77 12.05 12.83 10.01
C ASP A 77 12.98 12.54 8.85
N ALA A 78 12.80 11.40 8.19
CA ALA A 78 13.59 11.05 7.04
C ALA A 78 13.33 11.97 5.82
N LEU A 79 12.09 12.40 5.59
CA LEU A 79 11.70 13.32 4.51
C LEU A 79 12.21 14.75 4.75
N ARG A 80 12.22 15.23 6.00
CA ARG A 80 12.71 16.58 6.36
C ARG A 80 14.16 16.81 5.94
N ARG A 81 14.98 15.76 5.88
CA ARG A 81 16.37 15.84 5.38
C ARG A 81 16.46 16.22 3.90
N PHE A 82 15.39 16.03 3.14
CA PHE A 82 15.30 16.40 1.72
C PHE A 82 14.68 17.79 1.52
N VAL A 83 14.21 18.44 2.59
CA VAL A 83 13.70 19.81 2.53
C VAL A 83 14.89 20.77 2.50
N PHE A 84 15.41 21.02 1.30
CA PHE A 84 16.49 21.97 1.08
C PHE A 84 16.01 23.13 0.20
N ARG A 85 15.99 24.34 0.77
CA ARG A 85 15.54 25.58 0.10
C ARG A 85 14.12 25.53 -0.49
N SER A 86 13.33 24.51 -0.15
CA SER A 86 11.92 24.37 -0.54
C SER A 86 11.04 24.95 0.56
N LYS A 87 10.04 25.74 0.20
CA LYS A 87 8.99 26.27 1.07
C LYS A 87 7.94 25.18 1.31
N VAL A 88 8.32 24.15 2.05
CA VAL A 88 7.47 23.01 2.39
C VAL A 88 7.67 22.60 3.84
N SER A 89 6.59 22.24 4.53
CA SER A 89 6.61 21.59 5.83
C SER A 89 6.18 20.13 5.70
N VAL A 90 6.75 19.27 6.54
CA VAL A 90 6.37 17.86 6.65
C VAL A 90 6.07 17.60 8.12
N THR A 91 4.82 17.26 8.43
CA THR A 91 4.33 17.20 9.81
C THR A 91 3.54 15.92 10.05
N THR A 92 3.86 15.20 11.12
CA THR A 92 3.01 14.09 11.61
C THR A 92 1.75 14.63 12.25
N LEU A 93 0.62 14.02 11.96
CA LEU A 93 -0.61 14.31 12.69
C LEU A 93 -0.67 13.49 13.99
N PRO A 94 -1.45 13.95 14.99
CA PRO A 94 -1.76 13.14 16.17
C PRO A 94 -2.39 11.79 15.79
N PRO A 95 -2.36 10.79 16.69
CA PRO A 95 -3.00 9.50 16.43
C PRO A 95 -4.45 9.66 15.97
N ARG A 96 -4.77 9.01 14.86
CA ARG A 96 -6.12 8.99 14.27
C ARG A 96 -6.59 7.55 14.17
N ILE A 97 -7.90 7.42 13.99
CA ILE A 97 -8.59 6.12 13.92
C ILE A 97 -9.10 5.92 12.49
N LEU A 98 -9.01 4.69 12.00
CA LEU A 98 -9.64 4.28 10.75
C LEU A 98 -11.04 3.72 11.03
N ALA A 99 -11.99 4.11 10.18
CA ALA A 99 -13.37 3.62 10.23
C ALA A 99 -13.92 3.43 8.82
N THR A 100 -14.94 2.59 8.70
CA THR A 100 -15.67 2.42 7.44
C THR A 100 -16.73 3.51 7.31
N GLY A 101 -16.74 4.19 6.18
CA GLY A 101 -17.77 5.16 5.81
C GLY A 101 -18.59 4.71 4.60
N PRO A 102 -19.61 5.50 4.22
CA PRO A 102 -20.46 5.21 3.08
C PRO A 102 -19.66 5.12 1.77
N ALA A 103 -20.23 4.45 0.78
CA ALA A 103 -19.68 4.39 -0.57
C ALA A 103 -19.45 5.79 -1.13
N LEU A 104 -18.22 6.06 -1.57
CA LEU A 104 -17.82 7.25 -2.32
C LEU A 104 -17.05 6.80 -3.55
N PRO A 105 -17.13 7.53 -4.69
CA PRO A 105 -16.40 7.17 -5.89
C PRO A 105 -14.90 7.01 -5.61
N LEU A 106 -14.27 6.02 -6.26
CA LEU A 106 -12.83 5.82 -6.18
C LEU A 106 -12.08 7.13 -6.41
N HIS A 107 -10.98 7.31 -5.70
CA HIS A 107 -10.13 8.51 -5.74
C HIS A 107 -10.75 9.78 -5.17
N THR A 108 -12.04 9.83 -4.81
CA THR A 108 -12.63 11.05 -4.23
C THR A 108 -12.21 11.27 -2.79
N VAL A 109 -11.94 12.53 -2.42
CA VAL A 109 -11.74 12.95 -1.03
C VAL A 109 -12.94 13.77 -0.57
N ALA A 110 -13.50 13.41 0.57
CA ALA A 110 -14.43 14.27 1.31
C ALA A 110 -13.79 14.69 2.63
N ASP A 111 -13.67 16.00 2.85
CA ASP A 111 -13.11 16.61 4.07
C ASP A 111 -14.18 17.51 4.68
N ASP A 112 -14.64 17.17 5.88
CA ASP A 112 -15.63 17.95 6.64
C ASP A 112 -14.98 18.78 7.77
N GLY A 113 -13.64 18.82 7.82
CA GLY A 113 -12.85 19.50 8.85
C GLY A 113 -12.57 18.66 10.09
N GLU A 114 -13.42 17.69 10.41
CA GLU A 114 -13.24 16.77 11.54
C GLU A 114 -12.70 15.41 11.08
N SER A 115 -13.12 14.98 9.90
CA SER A 115 -12.77 13.72 9.26
C SER A 115 -12.44 13.89 7.79
N VAL A 116 -11.48 13.09 7.33
CA VAL A 116 -11.17 12.95 5.91
C VAL A 116 -11.59 11.55 5.48
N SER A 117 -12.40 11.46 4.43
CA SER A 117 -12.88 10.20 3.86
C SER A 117 -12.28 10.00 2.47
N LEU A 118 -11.62 8.87 2.26
CA LEU A 118 -11.05 8.46 0.98
C LEU A 118 -12.02 7.47 0.31
N GLY A 119 -12.59 7.82 -0.83
CA GLY A 119 -13.56 6.98 -1.55
C GLY A 119 -12.93 5.77 -2.23
N CYS A 120 -13.60 4.61 -2.09
CA CYS A 120 -13.12 3.29 -2.52
C CYS A 120 -14.20 2.51 -3.31
N ASP A 121 -15.11 3.23 -3.99
CA ASP A 121 -16.34 2.76 -4.66
C ASP A 121 -17.36 2.09 -3.73
N THR A 122 -16.99 0.97 -3.11
CA THR A 122 -17.88 0.16 -2.27
C THR A 122 -18.04 0.70 -0.85
N HIS A 123 -17.09 1.53 -0.42
CA HIS A 123 -17.02 2.16 0.89
C HIS A 123 -16.15 3.41 0.80
N SER A 124 -15.98 4.11 1.90
CA SER A 124 -14.90 5.08 2.08
C SER A 124 -14.05 4.69 3.28
N LEU A 125 -12.74 4.91 3.21
CA LEU A 125 -11.86 4.82 4.37
C LEU A 125 -11.85 6.17 5.10
N ARG A 126 -12.45 6.22 6.28
CA ARG A 126 -12.53 7.44 7.10
C ARG A 126 -11.34 7.52 8.04
N ILE A 127 -10.74 8.70 8.10
CA ILE A 127 -9.65 9.05 9.01
C ILE A 127 -10.21 10.06 10.01
N ILE A 128 -10.51 9.60 11.22
CA ILE A 128 -11.20 10.39 12.26
C ILE A 128 -10.27 10.69 13.43
N ALA A 129 -10.40 11.87 14.05
CA ALA A 129 -9.59 12.26 15.21
C ALA A 129 -10.08 11.62 16.52
N SER A 130 -11.38 11.34 16.62
CA SER A 130 -12.01 10.73 17.80
C SER A 130 -13.20 9.88 17.38
N GLY A 131 -13.65 8.99 18.27
CA GLY A 131 -14.76 8.07 18.02
C GLY A 131 -14.32 6.61 18.05
N THR A 132 -15.20 5.72 17.57
CA THR A 132 -14.93 4.28 17.48
C THR A 132 -14.58 3.93 16.04
N GLY A 133 -13.43 3.26 15.88
CA GLY A 133 -13.01 2.71 14.60
C GLY A 133 -13.60 1.33 14.35
N ASP A 134 -13.45 0.87 13.11
CA ASP A 134 -13.78 -0.48 12.71
C ASP A 134 -12.81 -0.93 11.60
N ASP A 135 -12.92 -2.19 11.21
CA ASP A 135 -12.06 -2.82 10.21
C ASP A 135 -12.84 -3.42 9.03
N ALA A 136 -14.13 -3.07 8.87
CA ALA A 136 -14.98 -3.61 7.81
C ALA A 136 -14.49 -3.23 6.40
N TRP A 137 -13.77 -2.11 6.28
CA TRP A 137 -13.09 -1.65 5.07
C TRP A 137 -11.93 -2.57 4.63
N ARG A 138 -11.36 -3.38 5.52
CA ARG A 138 -10.18 -4.20 5.20
C ARG A 138 -10.47 -5.26 4.16
N LEU A 139 -11.57 -6.01 4.35
CA LEU A 139 -11.92 -7.12 3.45
C LEU A 139 -12.15 -6.69 2.00
N PRO A 140 -12.94 -5.64 1.69
CA PRO A 140 -13.07 -5.17 0.31
C PRO A 140 -11.73 -4.68 -0.27
N GLN A 141 -10.86 -4.05 0.52
CA GLN A 141 -9.55 -3.60 0.05
C GLN A 141 -8.56 -4.76 -0.18
N LEU A 142 -8.54 -5.77 0.70
CA LEU A 142 -7.80 -7.01 0.49
C LEU A 142 -8.25 -7.68 -0.80
N ARG A 143 -9.57 -7.76 -1.02
CA ARG A 143 -10.16 -8.34 -2.22
C ARG A 143 -9.84 -7.55 -3.49
N ALA A 144 -9.66 -6.23 -3.40
CA ALA A 144 -9.20 -5.37 -4.50
C ALA A 144 -7.67 -5.42 -4.73
N GLY A 145 -6.94 -6.13 -3.86
CA GLY A 145 -5.49 -6.25 -3.93
C GLY A 145 -4.79 -4.94 -3.55
N TRP A 146 -5.28 -4.25 -2.52
CA TRP A 146 -4.68 -3.01 -2.01
C TRP A 146 -3.83 -3.30 -0.77
N PRO A 147 -2.50 -3.45 -0.91
CA PRO A 147 -1.68 -3.96 0.17
C PRO A 147 -1.58 -2.99 1.35
N TRP A 148 -1.48 -3.59 2.53
CA TRP A 148 -0.88 -3.00 3.73
C TRP A 148 0.44 -3.72 3.96
N LEU A 149 1.52 -2.96 4.16
CA LEU A 149 2.85 -3.53 4.34
C LEU A 149 3.15 -3.72 5.82
N PRO A 150 3.40 -4.96 6.29
CA PRO A 150 3.89 -5.18 7.63
C PRO A 150 5.33 -4.64 7.75
N THR A 151 5.71 -4.22 8.95
CA THR A 151 7.01 -3.58 9.22
C THR A 151 8.20 -4.41 8.73
N GLN A 152 8.11 -5.73 8.81
CA GLN A 152 9.13 -6.70 8.40
C GLN A 152 9.40 -6.69 6.89
N LEU A 153 8.42 -6.24 6.07
CA LEU A 153 8.54 -6.22 4.61
C LEU A 153 8.83 -4.83 4.04
N LEU A 154 8.90 -3.81 4.90
CA LEU A 154 9.38 -2.49 4.50
C LEU A 154 10.85 -2.57 4.11
N ASN A 155 11.22 -1.93 3.01
CA ASN A 155 12.56 -1.98 2.42
C ASN A 155 12.98 -3.37 1.92
N GLU A 156 12.04 -4.31 1.71
CA GLU A 156 12.33 -5.62 1.10
C GLU A 156 11.76 -5.77 -0.31
N LEU A 157 10.54 -5.28 -0.52
CA LEU A 157 9.79 -5.50 -1.77
C LEU A 157 9.99 -4.37 -2.77
N LEU A 158 10.00 -4.72 -4.05
CA LEU A 158 10.04 -3.77 -5.17
C LEU A 158 8.59 -3.47 -5.65
N PRO A 159 8.31 -2.29 -6.23
CA PRO A 159 6.98 -1.92 -6.72
C PRO A 159 6.27 -2.95 -7.59
N PRO A 160 6.94 -3.64 -8.55
CA PRO A 160 6.30 -4.70 -9.32
C PRO A 160 5.77 -5.87 -8.47
N ALA A 161 6.47 -6.23 -7.38
CA ALA A 161 6.07 -7.32 -6.50
C ALA A 161 4.74 -7.05 -5.77
N LEU A 162 4.40 -5.77 -5.63
CA LEU A 162 3.19 -5.27 -4.98
C LEU A 162 2.15 -4.78 -6.00
N SER A 163 2.39 -5.01 -7.30
CA SER A 163 1.54 -4.56 -8.41
C SER A 163 1.26 -3.06 -8.39
N LEU A 164 2.25 -2.26 -7.98
CA LEU A 164 2.07 -0.82 -7.81
C LEU A 164 1.82 -0.08 -9.14
N GLN A 165 2.24 -0.63 -10.28
CA GLN A 165 1.90 -0.08 -11.60
C GLN A 165 0.40 -0.14 -11.87
N ARG A 166 -0.25 -1.27 -11.54
CA ARG A 166 -1.71 -1.44 -11.64
C ARG A 166 -2.46 -0.41 -10.77
N LEU A 167 -1.87 -0.01 -9.65
CA LEU A 167 -2.42 1.00 -8.75
C LEU A 167 -1.99 2.43 -9.11
N HIS A 168 -1.28 2.64 -10.22
CA HIS A 168 -0.67 3.90 -10.62
C HIS A 168 0.22 4.55 -9.54
N ALA A 169 0.76 3.73 -8.64
CA ALA A 169 1.62 4.15 -7.55
C ALA A 169 3.09 4.30 -7.95
N ALA A 170 3.48 3.81 -9.13
CA ALA A 170 4.82 3.95 -9.69
C ALA A 170 4.73 4.35 -11.17
N ALA A 171 4.93 5.64 -11.45
CA ALA A 171 4.91 6.22 -12.78
C ALA A 171 6.32 6.20 -13.38
N ILE A 172 6.46 5.58 -14.55
CA ILE A 172 7.76 5.42 -15.23
C ILE A 172 8.06 6.63 -16.12
N ASP A 173 7.02 7.33 -16.55
CA ASP A 173 6.98 8.44 -17.50
C ASP A 173 7.00 9.82 -16.83
N LYS A 174 7.27 9.89 -15.51
CA LYS A 174 7.45 11.16 -14.79
C LYS A 174 8.93 11.53 -14.59
N GLY A 175 9.16 12.75 -14.11
CA GLY A 175 10.50 13.23 -13.74
C GLY A 175 11.17 12.40 -12.65
N CYS A 176 12.48 12.58 -12.50
CA CYS A 176 13.33 11.79 -11.62
C CYS A 176 12.80 11.67 -10.18
N TYR A 177 12.81 10.45 -9.64
CA TYR A 177 12.57 10.17 -8.22
C TYR A 177 13.48 9.03 -7.73
N PRO A 178 13.76 8.94 -6.42
CA PRO A 178 14.63 7.89 -5.88
C PRO A 178 14.18 6.48 -6.30
N GLY A 179 15.10 5.69 -6.85
CA GLY A 179 14.86 4.29 -7.22
C GLY A 179 14.13 4.09 -8.55
N GLN A 180 13.81 5.16 -9.29
CA GLN A 180 13.14 5.07 -10.59
C GLN A 180 13.90 4.22 -11.60
N GLU A 181 15.24 4.27 -11.60
CA GLU A 181 16.08 3.52 -12.54
C GLU A 181 15.84 2.01 -12.42
N ILE A 182 15.65 1.53 -11.18
CA ILE A 182 15.37 0.12 -10.91
C ILE A 182 13.95 -0.25 -11.38
N VAL A 183 12.96 0.60 -11.08
CA VAL A 183 11.57 0.40 -11.51
C VAL A 183 11.46 0.38 -13.04
N ALA A 184 12.05 1.37 -13.71
CA ALA A 184 12.07 1.46 -15.16
C ALA A 184 12.78 0.26 -15.80
N ARG A 185 13.92 -0.16 -15.25
CA ARG A 185 14.65 -1.34 -15.76
C ARG A 185 13.81 -2.61 -15.68
N LEU A 186 13.10 -2.83 -14.58
CA LEU A 186 12.23 -4.01 -14.43
C LEU A 186 11.06 -3.97 -15.41
N HIS A 187 10.46 -2.80 -15.62
CA HIS A 187 9.39 -2.64 -16.59
C HIS A 187 9.84 -2.94 -18.03
N PHE A 188 11.01 -2.46 -18.44
CA PHE A 188 11.47 -2.60 -19.83
C PHE A 188 12.30 -3.85 -20.14
N ARG A 189 12.94 -4.49 -19.14
CA ARG A 189 14.02 -5.48 -19.40
C ARG A 189 14.03 -6.71 -18.49
N GLY A 190 12.88 -7.17 -17.99
CA GLY A 190 12.88 -8.49 -17.34
C GLY A 190 11.72 -8.80 -16.42
N GLY A 191 10.77 -7.88 -16.25
CA GLY A 191 9.67 -8.07 -15.31
C GLY A 191 10.18 -8.30 -13.88
N HIS A 192 9.28 -8.76 -13.03
CA HIS A 192 9.63 -9.30 -11.72
C HIS A 192 9.25 -10.78 -11.72
N LYS A 193 9.80 -11.58 -10.80
CA LYS A 193 9.49 -13.02 -10.69
C LYS A 193 8.56 -13.34 -9.53
N ARG A 194 8.04 -12.28 -8.90
CA ARG A 194 7.17 -12.36 -7.74
C ARG A 194 6.06 -11.35 -7.88
N HIS A 195 4.84 -11.72 -7.61
CA HIS A 195 3.69 -10.87 -7.83
C HIS A 195 2.69 -10.97 -6.70
N LEU A 196 1.75 -10.02 -6.68
CA LEU A 196 0.73 -9.93 -5.67
C LEU A 196 -0.41 -10.91 -6.00
N HIS A 197 -0.84 -11.66 -5.00
CA HIS A 197 -1.93 -12.60 -5.12
C HIS A 197 -2.87 -12.53 -3.93
N ARG A 198 -4.15 -12.79 -4.20
CA ARG A 198 -5.13 -13.11 -3.15
C ARG A 198 -5.25 -14.61 -3.06
N VAL A 199 -5.19 -15.12 -1.84
CA VAL A 199 -5.27 -16.56 -1.55
C VAL A 199 -6.27 -16.82 -0.42
N THR A 200 -6.75 -18.06 -0.31
CA THR A 200 -7.25 -18.57 0.96
C THR A 200 -6.21 -19.45 1.64
N LEU A 201 -6.22 -19.47 2.97
CA LEU A 201 -5.35 -20.31 3.80
C LEU A 201 -6.20 -21.24 4.66
N SER A 202 -5.77 -22.50 4.80
CA SER A 202 -6.46 -23.49 5.63
C SER A 202 -6.26 -23.29 7.14
N GLN A 203 -5.26 -22.52 7.55
CA GLN A 203 -4.96 -22.21 8.94
C GLN A 203 -4.48 -20.77 9.10
N ALA A 204 -4.45 -20.30 10.34
CA ALA A 204 -4.04 -18.95 10.70
C ALA A 204 -2.64 -18.61 10.15
N ALA A 205 -2.48 -17.35 9.76
CA ALA A 205 -1.22 -16.76 9.35
C ALA A 205 -1.15 -15.34 9.91
N SER A 206 0.08 -14.84 10.04
CA SER A 206 0.32 -13.46 10.42
C SER A 206 0.87 -12.67 9.24
N ALA A 207 0.52 -11.38 9.18
CA ALA A 207 1.20 -10.46 8.28
C ALA A 207 2.71 -10.46 8.58
N GLY A 208 3.52 -10.61 7.55
CA GLY A 208 4.97 -10.76 7.65
C GLY A 208 5.47 -12.21 7.64
N ASP A 209 4.58 -13.21 7.75
CA ASP A 209 4.98 -14.62 7.66
C ASP A 209 5.65 -14.92 6.30
N THR A 210 6.75 -15.67 6.34
CA THR A 210 7.33 -16.29 5.15
C THR A 210 6.57 -17.55 4.80
N LEU A 211 6.19 -17.70 3.53
CA LEU A 211 5.59 -18.91 3.00
C LEU A 211 6.70 -19.81 2.45
N ARG A 212 6.72 -21.08 2.88
CA ARG A 212 7.74 -22.05 2.50
C ARG A 212 7.13 -23.30 1.87
N ARG A 213 7.80 -23.82 0.84
CA ARG A 213 7.45 -25.07 0.16
C ARG A 213 8.73 -25.78 -0.27
N ASP A 214 8.80 -27.08 -0.02
CA ASP A 214 9.94 -27.93 -0.34
C ASP A 214 11.26 -27.39 0.27
N GLY A 215 11.15 -26.83 1.48
CA GLY A 215 12.27 -26.22 2.21
C GLY A 215 12.71 -24.84 1.70
N ARG A 216 12.04 -24.27 0.69
CA ARG A 216 12.39 -22.99 0.07
C ARG A 216 11.37 -21.89 0.38
N ASP A 217 11.84 -20.66 0.46
CA ASP A 217 10.98 -19.49 0.59
C ASP A 217 10.30 -19.20 -0.76
N VAL A 218 8.98 -19.31 -0.78
CA VAL A 218 8.15 -19.14 -1.99
C VAL A 218 7.34 -17.85 -2.00
N GLY A 219 7.28 -17.15 -0.87
CA GLY A 219 6.59 -15.88 -0.78
C GLY A 219 6.50 -15.34 0.64
N CYS A 220 5.71 -14.29 0.80
CA CYS A 220 5.42 -13.69 2.09
C CYS A 220 3.98 -13.18 2.18
N VAL A 221 3.46 -13.12 3.40
CA VAL A 221 2.12 -12.66 3.71
C VAL A 221 2.13 -11.16 3.99
N LEU A 222 1.26 -10.40 3.32
CA LEU A 222 1.11 -8.95 3.52
C LEU A 222 -0.01 -8.63 4.51
N ASP A 223 -1.19 -9.21 4.29
CA ASP A 223 -2.39 -8.98 5.10
C ASP A 223 -3.21 -10.26 5.20
N VAL A 224 -3.91 -10.45 6.32
CA VAL A 224 -4.71 -11.64 6.63
C VAL A 224 -6.01 -11.22 7.31
N ILE A 225 -7.12 -11.79 6.84
CA ILE A 225 -8.46 -11.57 7.38
C ILE A 225 -9.16 -12.91 7.55
N ALA A 226 -9.55 -13.23 8.79
CA ALA A 226 -10.45 -14.33 9.07
C ALA A 226 -11.88 -13.92 8.72
N THR A 227 -12.53 -14.70 7.88
CA THR A 227 -13.94 -14.56 7.49
C THR A 227 -14.74 -15.78 7.98
N HIS A 228 -16.05 -15.73 7.83
CA HIS A 228 -16.92 -16.89 8.09
C HIS A 228 -16.62 -18.09 7.18
N ASP A 229 -16.16 -17.84 5.95
CA ASP A 229 -15.88 -18.86 4.93
C ASP A 229 -14.42 -19.37 4.94
N GLY A 230 -13.60 -18.86 5.87
CA GLY A 230 -12.18 -19.20 5.98
C GLY A 230 -11.28 -17.98 6.05
N ILE A 231 -9.98 -18.18 5.82
CA ILE A 231 -8.97 -17.14 5.96
C ILE A 231 -8.59 -16.65 4.56
N GLU A 232 -8.80 -15.36 4.29
CA GLU A 232 -8.30 -14.71 3.09
C GLU A 232 -7.00 -13.97 3.42
N ALA A 233 -6.04 -14.03 2.49
CA ALA A 233 -4.77 -13.35 2.64
C ALA A 233 -4.34 -12.69 1.32
N LEU A 234 -3.61 -11.59 1.46
CA LEU A 234 -2.86 -10.97 0.39
C LEU A 234 -1.39 -11.35 0.55
N VAL A 235 -0.78 -11.91 -0.50
CA VAL A 235 0.56 -12.49 -0.45
C VAL A 235 1.37 -12.04 -1.66
N VAL A 236 2.70 -12.04 -1.52
CA VAL A 236 3.63 -11.94 -2.66
C VAL A 236 4.26 -13.29 -2.87
N LEU A 237 3.97 -13.95 -3.99
CA LEU A 237 4.47 -15.29 -4.33
C LEU A 237 5.42 -15.24 -5.51
N ASN A 238 6.31 -16.22 -5.61
CA ASN A 238 7.07 -16.47 -6.84
C ASN A 238 6.13 -17.00 -7.94
N ASP A 239 6.36 -16.60 -9.19
CA ASP A 239 5.48 -16.96 -10.32
C ASP A 239 5.36 -18.45 -10.56
N ASP A 240 6.47 -19.19 -10.38
CA ASP A 240 6.53 -20.65 -10.55
C ASP A 240 5.62 -21.41 -9.60
N VAL A 241 5.22 -20.77 -8.49
CA VAL A 241 4.26 -21.32 -7.52
C VAL A 241 2.83 -20.99 -7.93
N ALA A 242 2.60 -19.78 -8.48
CA ALA A 242 1.28 -19.32 -8.90
C ALA A 242 0.78 -19.96 -10.20
N THR A 243 1.68 -20.44 -11.08
CA THR A 243 1.34 -20.97 -12.41
C THR A 243 1.11 -22.48 -12.48
N GLN A 244 1.23 -23.23 -11.37
CA GLN A 244 1.05 -24.69 -11.40
C GLN A 244 -0.44 -25.07 -11.55
N ASP A 245 -0.80 -25.46 -12.79
CA ASP A 245 -1.92 -26.26 -13.33
C ASP A 245 -3.41 -26.05 -12.93
N GLY A 246 -4.25 -25.98 -13.96
CA GLY A 246 -5.72 -26.11 -14.05
C GLY A 246 -6.56 -26.32 -12.77
N ALA A 247 -7.55 -25.43 -12.59
CA ALA A 247 -8.57 -25.43 -11.54
C ALA A 247 -8.03 -25.21 -10.11
N ALA A 248 -7.60 -23.98 -9.82
CA ALA A 248 -7.25 -23.45 -8.49
C ALA A 248 -6.73 -24.51 -7.48
N PRO A 249 -5.59 -25.17 -7.78
CA PRO A 249 -5.10 -26.26 -6.95
C PRO A 249 -4.72 -25.74 -5.56
N ALA A 250 -4.90 -26.62 -4.59
CA ALA A 250 -4.39 -26.45 -3.25
C ALA A 250 -2.85 -26.60 -3.27
N HIS A 251 -2.14 -25.58 -2.82
CA HIS A 251 -0.69 -25.57 -2.67
C HIS A 251 -0.33 -25.88 -1.21
N PRO A 252 0.21 -27.07 -0.90
CA PRO A 252 0.69 -27.36 0.45
C PRO A 252 1.94 -26.54 0.77
N LEU A 253 2.03 -26.09 2.01
CA LEU A 253 3.17 -25.38 2.60
C LEU A 253 3.84 -26.26 3.65
N ASP A 254 5.11 -25.98 3.94
CA ASP A 254 5.95 -26.79 4.82
C ASP A 254 5.43 -26.88 6.27
N ASP A 255 4.57 -25.94 6.68
CA ASP A 255 3.96 -25.87 8.01
C ASP A 255 2.55 -26.47 8.07
N ASN A 256 2.22 -27.35 7.12
CA ASN A 256 0.90 -27.99 6.96
C ASN A 256 -0.25 -27.04 6.61
N ARG A 257 0.04 -25.76 6.32
CA ARG A 257 -0.95 -24.87 5.73
C ARG A 257 -1.20 -25.27 4.27
N VAL A 258 -2.43 -25.10 3.83
CA VAL A 258 -2.84 -25.25 2.43
C VAL A 258 -3.27 -23.89 1.93
N MET A 259 -2.63 -23.43 0.86
CA MET A 259 -2.90 -22.17 0.21
C MET A 259 -3.64 -22.41 -1.10
N LYS A 260 -4.73 -21.69 -1.36
CA LYS A 260 -5.44 -21.74 -2.64
C LYS A 260 -5.44 -20.37 -3.29
N LEU A 261 -4.99 -20.30 -4.54
CA LEU A 261 -4.98 -19.06 -5.31
C LEU A 261 -6.40 -18.64 -5.70
N ILE A 262 -6.75 -17.37 -5.44
CA ILE A 262 -8.07 -16.81 -5.76
C ILE A 262 -7.98 -15.74 -6.84
N ALA A 263 -6.98 -14.85 -6.76
CA ALA A 263 -6.73 -13.82 -7.77
C ALA A 263 -5.24 -13.53 -7.87
N SER A 264 -4.81 -13.11 -9.05
CA SER A 264 -3.42 -12.72 -9.34
C SER A 264 -3.39 -11.35 -9.97
N TRP A 265 -2.47 -10.51 -9.52
CA TRP A 265 -2.22 -9.21 -10.11
C TRP A 265 -0.75 -9.15 -10.55
N PRO A 266 -0.42 -9.57 -11.78
CA PRO A 266 0.92 -9.37 -12.30
C PRO A 266 1.24 -7.86 -12.42
N ALA A 267 2.53 -7.54 -12.54
CA ALA A 267 3.03 -6.17 -12.67
C ALA A 267 2.88 -5.61 -14.08
#